data_AF-Q2RRR6-F1
#
_entry.id   AF-Q2RRR6-F1
#
_cell.length_a   1.000
_cell.length_b   1.000
_cell.length_c   1.000
_cell.angle_alpha   90.00
_cell.angle_beta   90.00
_cell.angle_gamma   90.00
#
_symmetry.space_group_name_H-M   'P 1'
#
loop_
_entity.id
_entity.type
_entity.pdbx_description
1 polymer ?
#
loop_
_entity_poly.entity_id
_entity_poly.type
_entity_poly.pdbx_seq_one_letter_code
_entity_poly.pdbx_strand_id
1 'polypeptide(L)'
;MERPRGRGLRESGPMTFDTVPKIAGVDQLFALALAMERESGRRYAELSMRMEAVGEEALAALFRRLEAEERDHGAMLAEWARQQGVIPAAELPFAWDPPEAPDPEDVIHAALPLSSPWFALDRAVRNEERAYAFYMRLAAGTADVALRLEAERMAAEELSHVARLRLARRRAWPTERAALDGAFLPVTLSASLTPLTLHFDGEEGGVLAGHVARAEAETAHRYALAARFALGTVTGALFLQLAAEARERGESVGAPGMSVAPRPAKEQALSFGGSLIDLVQGEVRLAGRLLGAWQDLMDRESDSAATGMIDAEVHVTLSRLARLSDRLAALKAGQTP
;
A
#
# COMPACT_ATOMS: atom_id res chain seq x y z
N MET A 1 12.49 -52.52 18.72
CA MET A 1 13.56 -51.56 18.35
C MET A 1 13.14 -50.92 17.04
N GLU A 2 12.22 -49.95 17.11
CA GLU A 2 11.73 -49.20 15.94
C GLU A 2 12.48 -47.87 15.84
N ARG A 3 13.06 -47.61 14.68
CA ARG A 3 13.72 -46.33 14.37
C ARG A 3 12.66 -45.24 14.20
N PRO A 4 12.83 -44.04 14.76
CA PRO A 4 11.91 -42.95 14.46
C PRO A 4 12.13 -42.49 13.02
N ARG A 5 11.06 -42.49 12.23
CA ARG A 5 11.04 -41.91 10.88
C ARG A 5 11.31 -40.42 11.01
N GLY A 6 12.35 -39.96 10.32
CA GLY A 6 12.68 -38.54 10.21
C GLY A 6 11.46 -37.76 9.73
N ARG A 7 11.05 -36.79 10.54
CA ARG A 7 10.12 -35.75 10.14
C ARG A 7 10.82 -34.94 9.05
N GLY A 8 10.39 -35.11 7.80
CA GLY A 8 10.91 -34.32 6.69
C GLY A 8 10.84 -32.84 7.03
N LEU A 9 11.98 -32.16 6.94
CA LEU A 9 12.05 -30.71 6.92
C LEU A 9 11.21 -30.30 5.72
N ARG A 10 10.05 -29.67 5.97
CA ARG A 10 9.35 -28.95 4.92
C ARG A 10 10.34 -27.91 4.43
N GLU A 11 10.72 -27.97 3.16
CA GLU A 11 11.46 -26.88 2.51
C GLU A 11 10.64 -25.61 2.72
N SER A 12 11.11 -24.75 3.62
CA SER A 12 10.56 -23.42 3.84
C SER A 12 10.73 -22.66 2.53
N GLY A 13 9.61 -22.26 1.92
CA GLY A 13 9.60 -21.44 0.70
C GLY A 13 10.34 -20.11 0.89
N PRO A 14 10.54 -19.34 -0.19
CA PRO A 14 11.20 -18.04 -0.09
C PRO A 14 10.44 -17.11 0.87
N MET A 15 11.18 -16.28 1.58
CA MET A 15 10.61 -15.23 2.43
C MET A 15 10.02 -14.12 1.56
N THR A 16 8.98 -13.50 2.06
CA THR A 16 8.41 -12.25 1.55
C THR A 16 8.42 -11.18 2.64
N PHE A 17 8.03 -9.93 2.31
CA PHE A 17 8.01 -8.80 3.26
C PHE A 17 7.22 -9.07 4.55
N ASP A 18 6.21 -9.94 4.50
CA ASP A 18 5.38 -10.32 5.64
C ASP A 18 6.01 -11.39 6.55
N THR A 19 7.05 -12.07 6.05
CA THR A 19 7.70 -13.20 6.74
C THR A 19 9.15 -12.93 7.11
N VAL A 20 9.68 -11.75 6.79
CA VAL A 20 11.04 -11.36 7.14
C VAL A 20 11.23 -11.43 8.66
N PRO A 21 12.25 -12.14 9.17
CA PRO A 21 12.53 -12.21 10.60
C PRO A 21 13.00 -10.85 11.13
N LYS A 22 12.96 -10.70 12.46
CA LYS A 22 13.47 -9.47 13.11
C LYS A 22 14.96 -9.28 12.77
N ILE A 23 15.27 -8.16 12.13
CA ILE A 23 16.64 -7.74 11.84
C ILE A 23 17.22 -7.08 13.09
N ALA A 24 18.28 -7.66 13.64
CA ALA A 24 18.92 -7.23 14.87
C ALA A 24 20.25 -6.51 14.67
N GLY A 25 20.78 -6.51 13.45
CA GLY A 25 22.09 -5.95 13.12
C GLY A 25 22.26 -5.66 11.65
N VAL A 26 23.32 -4.90 11.34
CA VAL A 26 23.66 -4.46 9.99
C VAL A 26 23.98 -5.65 9.08
N ASP A 27 24.66 -6.69 9.59
CA ASP A 27 24.96 -7.92 8.85
C ASP A 27 23.70 -8.63 8.31
N GLN A 28 22.65 -8.71 9.13
CA GLN A 28 21.37 -9.30 8.75
C GLN A 28 20.61 -8.43 7.75
N LEU A 29 20.65 -7.11 7.90
CA LEU A 29 20.08 -6.18 6.94
C LEU A 29 20.71 -6.37 5.56
N PHE A 30 22.04 -6.42 5.49
CA PHE A 30 22.77 -6.56 4.23
C PHE A 30 22.48 -7.90 3.55
N ALA A 31 22.43 -8.99 4.32
CA ALA A 31 22.07 -10.31 3.77
C ALA A 31 20.67 -10.31 3.14
N LEU A 32 19.71 -9.64 3.79
CA LEU A 32 18.35 -9.50 3.28
C LEU A 32 18.29 -8.54 2.08
N ALA A 33 18.93 -7.39 2.17
CA ALA A 33 18.97 -6.40 1.09
C ALA A 33 19.54 -7.04 -0.18
N LEU A 34 20.67 -7.75 -0.10
CA LEU A 34 21.23 -8.47 -1.24
C LEU A 34 20.25 -9.50 -1.85
N ALA A 35 19.44 -10.18 -1.02
CA ALA A 35 18.40 -11.08 -1.51
C ALA A 35 17.26 -10.33 -2.21
N MET A 36 16.84 -9.18 -1.66
CA MET A 36 15.84 -8.29 -2.25
C MET A 36 16.33 -7.74 -3.60
N GLU A 37 17.55 -7.22 -3.68
CA GLU A 37 18.16 -6.71 -4.93
C GLU A 37 18.19 -7.76 -6.04
N ARG A 38 18.61 -8.99 -5.70
CA ARG A 38 18.66 -10.10 -6.66
C ARG A 38 17.27 -10.46 -7.18
N GLU A 39 16.28 -10.47 -6.30
CA GLU A 39 14.89 -10.73 -6.69
C GLU A 39 14.33 -9.59 -7.54
N SER A 40 14.49 -8.33 -7.13
CA SER A 40 14.05 -7.15 -7.89
C SER A 40 14.68 -7.11 -9.28
N GLY A 41 16.00 -7.32 -9.39
CA GLY A 41 16.69 -7.42 -10.67
C GLY A 41 16.10 -8.52 -11.57
N ARG A 42 15.88 -9.72 -11.03
CA ARG A 42 15.24 -10.82 -11.79
C ARG A 42 13.83 -10.45 -12.26
N ARG A 43 13.04 -9.80 -11.40
CA ARG A 43 11.66 -9.39 -11.72
C ARG A 43 11.61 -8.28 -12.75
N TYR A 44 12.55 -7.34 -12.70
CA TYR A 44 12.68 -6.30 -13.70
C TYR A 44 13.11 -6.85 -15.06
N ALA A 45 14.00 -7.83 -15.11
CA ALA A 45 14.32 -8.54 -16.34
C ALA A 45 13.07 -9.24 -16.94
N GLU A 46 12.29 -9.94 -16.11
CA GLU A 46 11.03 -10.58 -16.53
C GLU A 46 10.00 -9.58 -17.04
N LEU A 47 9.83 -8.47 -16.34
CA LEU A 47 8.94 -7.38 -16.73
C LEU A 47 9.38 -6.76 -18.06
N SER A 48 10.68 -6.50 -18.21
CA SER A 48 11.24 -5.95 -19.45
C SER A 48 10.92 -6.82 -20.65
N MET A 49 11.23 -8.13 -20.59
CA MET A 49 10.94 -9.07 -21.68
C MET A 49 9.45 -9.13 -22.03
N ARG A 50 8.56 -9.03 -21.03
CA ARG A 50 7.10 -9.01 -21.28
C ARG A 50 6.67 -7.75 -22.01
N MET A 51 7.23 -6.59 -21.66
CA MET A 51 6.92 -5.32 -22.31
C MET A 51 7.43 -5.28 -23.75
N GLU A 52 8.61 -5.85 -24.02
CA GLU A 52 9.08 -6.03 -25.39
C GLU A 52 8.13 -6.91 -26.21
N ALA A 53 7.64 -8.00 -25.62
CA ALA A 53 6.74 -8.94 -26.30
C ALA A 53 5.39 -8.32 -26.71
N VAL A 54 4.96 -7.25 -26.05
CA VAL A 54 3.74 -6.49 -26.38
C VAL A 54 4.01 -5.16 -27.10
N GLY A 55 5.27 -4.91 -27.51
CA GLY A 55 5.67 -3.73 -28.29
C GLY A 55 5.92 -2.45 -27.48
N GLU A 56 6.00 -2.56 -26.16
CA GLU A 56 6.11 -1.43 -25.22
C GLU A 56 7.58 -1.12 -24.92
N GLU A 57 8.31 -0.67 -25.95
CA GLU A 57 9.77 -0.49 -25.91
C GLU A 57 10.24 0.50 -24.84
N ALA A 58 9.52 1.60 -24.65
CA ALA A 58 9.87 2.62 -23.67
C ALA A 58 9.77 2.09 -22.24
N LEU A 59 8.76 1.27 -21.96
CA LEU A 59 8.55 0.65 -20.65
C LEU A 59 9.53 -0.52 -20.43
N ALA A 60 9.79 -1.32 -21.47
CA ALA A 60 10.85 -2.32 -21.45
C ALA A 60 12.22 -1.70 -21.09
N ALA A 61 12.55 -0.55 -21.68
CA ALA A 61 13.77 0.18 -21.38
C ALA A 61 13.80 0.76 -19.95
N LEU A 62 12.65 1.16 -19.39
CA LEU A 62 12.57 1.54 -17.98
C LEU A 62 12.91 0.36 -17.06
N PHE A 63 12.32 -0.81 -17.30
CA PHE A 63 12.61 -2.00 -16.50
C PHE A 63 14.06 -2.48 -16.65
N ARG A 64 14.69 -2.36 -17.84
CA ARG A 64 16.14 -2.63 -17.98
C ARG A 64 17.01 -1.69 -17.14
N ARG A 65 16.62 -0.42 -17.01
CA ARG A 65 17.35 0.53 -16.17
C ARG A 65 17.24 0.16 -14.70
N LEU A 66 16.03 -0.16 -14.23
CA LEU A 66 15.82 -0.63 -12.86
C LEU A 66 16.60 -1.93 -12.59
N GLU A 67 16.55 -2.90 -13.49
CA GLU A 67 17.38 -4.13 -13.40
C GLU A 67 18.88 -3.82 -13.26
N ALA A 68 19.40 -2.87 -14.03
CA ALA A 68 20.81 -2.47 -13.93
C ALA A 68 21.12 -1.80 -12.59
N GLU A 69 20.23 -0.94 -12.10
CA GLU A 69 20.34 -0.30 -10.80
C GLU A 69 20.37 -1.34 -9.66
N GLU A 70 19.47 -2.33 -9.62
CA GLU A 70 19.49 -3.37 -8.58
C GLU A 70 20.75 -4.25 -8.64
N ARG A 71 21.29 -4.47 -9.84
CA ARG A 71 22.56 -5.17 -10.01
C ARG A 71 23.71 -4.37 -9.39
N ASP A 72 23.73 -3.06 -9.63
CA ASP A 72 24.75 -2.16 -9.09
C ASP A 72 24.62 -2.06 -7.56
N HIS A 73 23.40 -1.96 -7.02
CA HIS A 73 23.13 -2.02 -5.58
C HIS A 73 23.64 -3.33 -4.97
N GLY A 74 23.30 -4.48 -5.56
CA GLY A 74 23.78 -5.78 -5.11
C GLY A 74 25.31 -5.91 -5.12
N ALA A 75 25.97 -5.34 -6.13
CA ALA A 75 27.44 -5.32 -6.22
C ALA A 75 28.06 -4.44 -5.13
N MET A 76 27.48 -3.26 -4.87
CA MET A 76 27.91 -2.37 -3.80
C MET A 76 27.76 -3.01 -2.42
N LEU A 77 26.62 -3.66 -2.15
CA LEU A 77 26.36 -4.36 -0.90
C LEU A 77 27.34 -5.52 -0.67
N ALA A 78 27.62 -6.29 -1.72
CA ALA A 78 28.57 -7.40 -1.65
C ALA A 78 30.02 -6.92 -1.38
N GLU A 79 30.45 -5.85 -2.04
CA GLU A 79 31.78 -5.27 -1.83
C GLU A 79 31.93 -4.67 -0.44
N TRP A 80 30.91 -3.98 0.08
CA TRP A 80 30.92 -3.46 1.44
C TRP A 80 31.00 -4.58 2.48
N ALA A 81 30.18 -5.64 2.34
CA ALA A 81 30.19 -6.79 3.24
C ALA A 81 31.59 -7.41 3.31
N ARG A 82 32.25 -7.54 2.15
CA ARG A 82 33.65 -8.01 2.04
C ARG A 82 34.63 -7.11 2.80
N GLN A 83 34.50 -5.79 2.66
CA GLN A 83 35.40 -4.82 3.33
C GLN A 83 35.24 -4.82 4.85
N GLN A 84 34.02 -5.02 5.36
CA GLN A 84 33.75 -5.06 6.80
C GLN A 84 34.04 -6.42 7.45
N GLY A 85 34.47 -7.42 6.66
CA GLY A 85 34.61 -8.80 7.14
C GLY A 85 33.28 -9.40 7.60
N VAL A 86 32.15 -8.84 7.13
CA VAL A 86 30.81 -9.32 7.42
C VAL A 86 30.54 -10.49 6.48
N ILE A 87 30.34 -11.67 7.05
CA ILE A 87 29.88 -12.84 6.30
C ILE A 87 28.35 -12.85 6.41
N PRO A 88 27.61 -12.68 5.30
CA PRO A 88 26.15 -12.81 5.33
C PRO A 88 25.77 -14.17 5.92
N ALA A 89 24.87 -14.16 6.91
CA ALA A 89 24.57 -15.33 7.74
C ALA A 89 24.09 -16.57 6.94
N ALA A 90 23.52 -16.36 5.75
CA ALA A 90 23.28 -17.33 4.69
C ALA A 90 22.80 -16.58 3.44
N GLU A 91 22.82 -17.23 2.25
CA GLU A 91 21.96 -16.76 1.15
C GLU A 91 20.50 -16.90 1.59
N LEU A 92 19.79 -15.78 1.67
CA LEU A 92 18.40 -15.74 2.05
C LEU A 92 17.54 -15.86 0.78
N PRO A 93 16.66 -16.87 0.67
CA PRO A 93 15.70 -16.89 -0.42
C PRO A 93 14.64 -15.82 -0.13
N PHE A 94 14.56 -14.83 -1.00
CA PHE A 94 13.51 -13.80 -0.97
C PHE A 94 12.72 -13.85 -2.27
N ALA A 95 11.42 -13.59 -2.18
CA ALA A 95 10.55 -13.43 -3.33
C ALA A 95 9.72 -12.16 -3.14
N TRP A 96 9.50 -11.44 -4.24
CA TRP A 96 8.41 -10.46 -4.30
C TRP A 96 7.14 -11.16 -3.86
N ASP A 97 6.34 -10.45 -3.06
CA ASP A 97 5.05 -11.01 -2.66
C ASP A 97 4.30 -11.42 -3.93
N PRO A 98 3.69 -12.62 -3.95
CA PRO A 98 2.83 -12.99 -5.06
C PRO A 98 1.82 -11.85 -5.22
N PRO A 99 1.50 -11.44 -6.47
CA PRO A 99 0.47 -10.44 -6.66
C PRO A 99 -0.74 -10.89 -5.85
N GLU A 100 -1.31 -9.99 -5.05
CA GLU A 100 -2.64 -10.22 -4.52
C GLU A 100 -3.48 -10.65 -5.73
N ALA A 101 -4.19 -11.78 -5.59
CA ALA A 101 -5.10 -12.21 -6.65
C ALA A 101 -5.90 -10.96 -7.07
N PRO A 102 -6.00 -10.66 -8.38
CA PRO A 102 -6.64 -9.44 -8.84
C PRO A 102 -7.90 -9.24 -8.03
N ASP A 103 -7.95 -8.14 -7.28
CA ASP A 103 -9.05 -7.90 -6.35
C ASP A 103 -10.30 -7.89 -7.22
N PRO A 104 -11.22 -8.86 -7.06
CA PRO A 104 -12.41 -8.92 -7.90
C PRO A 104 -13.32 -7.72 -7.70
N GLU A 105 -13.12 -6.94 -6.63
CA GLU A 105 -13.79 -5.65 -6.40
C GLU A 105 -13.06 -4.47 -7.06
N ASP A 106 -11.80 -4.65 -7.52
CA ASP A 106 -11.07 -3.66 -8.30
C ASP A 106 -11.35 -3.85 -9.80
N VAL A 107 -12.14 -2.91 -10.33
CA VAL A 107 -12.62 -2.90 -11.72
C VAL A 107 -11.48 -2.99 -12.73
N ILE A 108 -10.30 -2.43 -12.45
CA ILE A 108 -9.16 -2.46 -13.37
C ILE A 108 -8.46 -3.82 -13.33
N HIS A 109 -8.25 -4.37 -12.13
CA HIS A 109 -7.68 -5.70 -11.96
C HIS A 109 -8.56 -6.80 -12.59
N ALA A 110 -9.88 -6.56 -12.66
CA ALA A 110 -10.82 -7.43 -13.35
C ALA A 110 -10.87 -7.23 -14.88
N ALA A 111 -10.56 -6.03 -15.38
CA ALA A 111 -10.76 -5.65 -16.78
C ALA A 111 -9.50 -5.68 -17.65
N LEU A 112 -8.31 -5.49 -17.08
CA LEU A 112 -7.04 -5.51 -17.83
C LEU A 112 -6.35 -6.87 -17.77
N PRO A 113 -5.77 -7.35 -18.89
CA PRO A 113 -4.93 -8.54 -18.87
C PRO A 113 -3.72 -8.36 -17.94
N LEU A 114 -3.26 -9.45 -17.31
CA LEU A 114 -2.02 -9.47 -16.50
C LEU A 114 -0.76 -9.13 -17.30
N SER A 115 -0.85 -9.13 -18.63
CA SER A 115 0.19 -8.73 -19.57
C SER A 115 0.19 -7.24 -19.91
N SER A 116 -0.81 -6.48 -19.46
CA SER A 116 -0.91 -5.03 -19.74
C SER A 116 0.25 -4.25 -19.12
N PRO A 117 0.75 -3.20 -19.81
CA PRO A 117 1.66 -2.21 -19.24
C PRO A 117 1.24 -1.68 -17.88
N TRP A 118 -0.04 -1.37 -17.71
CA TRP A 118 -0.56 -0.90 -16.42
C TRP A 118 -0.35 -1.93 -15.30
N PHE A 119 -0.72 -3.20 -15.52
CA PHE A 119 -0.59 -4.24 -14.50
C PHE A 119 0.89 -4.55 -14.20
N ALA A 120 1.75 -4.50 -15.21
CA ALA A 120 3.20 -4.62 -15.05
C ALA A 120 3.76 -3.51 -14.14
N LEU A 121 3.31 -2.27 -14.33
CA LEU A 121 3.70 -1.11 -13.53
C LEU A 121 3.10 -1.15 -12.12
N ASP A 122 1.82 -1.50 -11.96
CA ASP A 122 1.17 -1.66 -10.66
C ASP A 122 1.93 -2.67 -9.78
N ARG A 123 2.28 -3.83 -10.34
CA ARG A 123 3.06 -4.84 -9.61
C ARG A 123 4.43 -4.32 -9.16
N ALA A 124 5.11 -3.57 -10.01
CA ALA A 124 6.40 -2.97 -9.67
C ALA A 124 6.25 -1.93 -8.56
N VAL A 125 5.31 -0.98 -8.72
CA VAL A 125 5.02 0.07 -7.72
C VAL A 125 4.73 -0.54 -6.34
N ARG A 126 3.86 -1.55 -6.27
CA ARG A 126 3.51 -2.21 -5.00
C ARG A 126 4.71 -2.88 -4.32
N ASN A 127 5.62 -3.49 -5.07
CA ASN A 127 6.80 -4.14 -4.48
C ASN A 127 7.81 -3.11 -3.96
N GLU A 128 8.05 -2.04 -4.72
CA GLU A 128 8.91 -0.93 -4.28
C GLU A 128 8.34 -0.22 -3.03
N GLU A 129 7.03 -0.03 -2.95
CA GLU A 129 6.38 0.53 -1.77
C GLU A 129 6.49 -0.38 -0.54
N ARG A 130 6.44 -1.70 -0.74
CA ARG A 130 6.66 -2.68 0.33
C ARG A 130 8.11 -2.67 0.80
N ALA A 131 9.07 -2.53 -0.11
CA ALA A 131 10.49 -2.37 0.21
C ALA A 131 10.74 -1.09 1.02
N TYR A 132 10.26 0.06 0.52
CA TYR A 132 10.29 1.33 1.24
C TYR A 132 9.70 1.21 2.65
N ALA A 133 8.49 0.66 2.76
CA ALA A 133 7.81 0.52 4.04
C ALA A 133 8.55 -0.44 4.99
N PHE A 134 9.19 -1.48 4.47
CA PHE A 134 10.04 -2.37 5.25
C PHE A 134 11.23 -1.62 5.86
N TYR A 135 11.99 -0.90 5.04
CA TYR A 135 13.16 -0.15 5.50
C TYR A 135 12.79 0.96 6.50
N MET A 136 11.69 1.68 6.26
CA MET A 136 11.21 2.69 7.21
C MET A 136 10.78 2.09 8.56
N ARG A 137 10.12 0.93 8.55
CA ARG A 137 9.79 0.22 9.80
C ARG A 137 11.04 -0.22 10.55
N LEU A 138 12.06 -0.68 9.83
CA LEU A 138 13.34 -1.07 10.43
C LEU A 138 14.05 0.14 11.07
N ALA A 139 14.15 1.24 10.34
CA ALA A 139 14.74 2.50 10.81
C ALA A 139 14.06 3.01 12.10
N ALA A 140 12.73 3.01 12.12
CA ALA A 140 11.95 3.46 13.27
C ALA A 140 12.03 2.50 14.47
N GLY A 141 12.24 1.21 14.23
CA GLY A 141 12.20 0.17 15.27
C GLY A 141 13.53 -0.15 15.94
N THR A 142 14.65 0.37 15.44
CA THR A 142 16.00 0.05 15.95
C THR A 142 16.57 1.14 16.86
N ALA A 143 17.29 0.70 17.91
CA ALA A 143 18.11 1.58 18.75
C ALA A 143 19.54 1.76 18.19
N ASP A 144 19.97 0.90 17.27
CA ASP A 144 21.28 0.99 16.62
C ASP A 144 21.27 2.09 15.56
N VAL A 145 22.10 3.12 15.77
CA VAL A 145 22.22 4.28 14.89
C VAL A 145 22.73 3.89 13.50
N ALA A 146 23.68 2.95 13.42
CA ALA A 146 24.23 2.53 12.12
C ALA A 146 23.17 1.78 11.30
N LEU A 147 22.43 0.88 11.95
CA LEU A 147 21.31 0.17 11.31
C LEU A 147 20.20 1.13 10.85
N ARG A 148 19.89 2.15 11.67
CA ARG A 148 18.89 3.16 11.31
C ARG A 148 19.32 3.95 10.06
N LEU A 149 20.54 4.47 10.04
CA LEU A 149 21.05 5.25 8.91
C LEU A 149 21.07 4.45 7.61
N GLU A 150 21.46 3.18 7.67
CA GLU A 150 21.46 2.33 6.47
C GLU A 150 20.05 2.05 5.99
N ALA A 151 19.11 1.76 6.89
CA ALA A 151 17.71 1.55 6.54
C ALA A 151 17.08 2.82 5.93
N GLU A 152 17.40 4.01 6.46
CA GLU A 152 16.95 5.28 5.88
C GLU A 152 17.52 5.52 4.47
N ARG A 153 18.78 5.16 4.23
CA ARG A 153 19.41 5.24 2.90
C ARG A 153 18.68 4.35 1.90
N MET A 154 18.44 3.09 2.25
CA MET A 154 17.72 2.14 1.40
C MET A 154 16.29 2.63 1.12
N ALA A 155 15.58 3.11 2.15
CA ALA A 155 14.24 3.66 1.97
C ALA A 155 14.21 4.83 0.97
N ALA A 156 15.21 5.72 1.00
CA ALA A 156 15.28 6.84 0.06
C ALA A 156 15.48 6.37 -1.40
N GLU A 157 16.23 5.30 -1.61
CA GLU A 157 16.44 4.67 -2.92
C GLU A 157 15.13 4.07 -3.46
N GLU A 158 14.42 3.28 -2.66
CA GLU A 158 13.14 2.69 -3.09
C GLU A 158 12.07 3.77 -3.38
N LEU A 159 12.08 4.87 -2.64
CA LEU A 159 11.16 5.98 -2.92
C LEU A 159 11.43 6.62 -4.30
N SER A 160 12.70 6.65 -4.74
CA SER A 160 13.08 7.09 -6.09
C SER A 160 12.52 6.14 -7.16
N HIS A 161 12.58 4.83 -6.93
CA HIS A 161 11.98 3.81 -7.80
C HIS A 161 10.46 3.98 -7.90
N VAL A 162 9.77 4.09 -6.76
CA VAL A 162 8.32 4.34 -6.68
C VAL A 162 7.93 5.56 -7.52
N ALA A 163 8.65 6.69 -7.38
CA ALA A 163 8.34 7.92 -8.09
C ALA A 163 8.43 7.75 -9.62
N ARG A 164 9.49 7.07 -10.11
CA ARG A 164 9.69 6.79 -11.53
C ARG A 164 8.62 5.85 -12.09
N LEU A 165 8.28 4.80 -11.35
CA LEU A 165 7.28 3.82 -11.74
C LEU A 165 5.87 4.41 -11.76
N ARG A 166 5.48 5.18 -10.74
CA ARG A 166 4.18 5.88 -10.72
C ARG A 166 4.06 6.89 -11.86
N LEU A 167 5.13 7.62 -12.19
CA LEU A 167 5.14 8.48 -13.36
C LEU A 167 4.94 7.70 -14.68
N ALA A 168 5.57 6.53 -14.81
CA ALA A 168 5.34 5.66 -15.95
C ALA A 168 3.90 5.12 -15.98
N ARG A 169 3.33 4.73 -14.83
CA ARG A 169 1.94 4.26 -14.70
C ARG A 169 0.95 5.34 -15.15
N ARG A 170 1.17 6.59 -14.72
CA ARG A 170 0.41 7.77 -15.18
C ARG A 170 0.45 7.94 -16.70
N ARG A 171 1.61 7.75 -17.31
CA ARG A 171 1.79 7.90 -18.76
C ARG A 171 1.17 6.78 -19.59
N ALA A 172 1.11 5.56 -19.04
CA ALA A 172 0.50 4.41 -19.72
C ALA A 172 -1.04 4.48 -19.69
N TRP A 173 -1.63 5.13 -18.68
CA TRP A 173 -3.07 5.12 -18.44
C TRP A 173 -3.94 5.56 -19.63
N PRO A 174 -3.65 6.65 -20.38
CA PRO A 174 -4.52 7.07 -21.48
C PRO A 174 -4.72 6.00 -22.56
N THR A 175 -3.66 5.24 -22.89
CA THR A 175 -3.71 4.16 -23.89
C THR A 175 -4.54 2.99 -23.38
N GLU A 176 -4.36 2.62 -22.11
CA GLU A 176 -5.06 1.51 -21.45
C GLU A 176 -6.56 1.83 -21.29
N ARG A 177 -6.89 3.06 -20.92
CA ARG A 177 -8.27 3.55 -20.86
C ARG A 177 -8.95 3.47 -22.23
N ALA A 178 -8.27 3.88 -23.30
CA ALA A 178 -8.83 3.79 -24.65
C ALA A 178 -9.10 2.33 -25.07
N ALA A 179 -8.25 1.39 -24.64
CA ALA A 179 -8.45 -0.04 -24.87
C ALA A 179 -9.66 -0.59 -24.09
N LEU A 180 -9.90 -0.09 -22.88
CA LEU A 180 -11.09 -0.41 -22.07
C LEU A 180 -12.37 0.16 -22.69
N ASP A 181 -12.36 1.42 -23.13
CA ASP A 181 -13.51 2.08 -23.76
C ASP A 181 -13.92 1.39 -25.08
N GLY A 182 -12.96 0.83 -25.81
CA GLY A 182 -13.22 0.03 -27.02
C GLY A 182 -13.74 -1.39 -26.76
N ALA A 183 -13.55 -1.92 -25.55
CA ALA A 183 -13.91 -3.28 -25.17
C ALA A 183 -15.25 -3.38 -24.41
N PHE A 184 -15.71 -2.30 -23.78
CA PHE A 184 -16.92 -2.29 -22.95
C PHE A 184 -18.09 -1.50 -23.59
N LEU A 185 -19.09 -2.22 -24.11
CA LEU A 185 -20.49 -1.76 -24.07
C LEU A 185 -20.94 -1.72 -22.59
N PRO A 186 -21.91 -0.86 -22.19
CA PRO A 186 -22.13 -0.52 -20.79
C PRO A 186 -22.60 -1.75 -20.00
N VAL A 187 -21.68 -2.36 -19.27
CA VAL A 187 -22.00 -3.38 -18.29
C VAL A 187 -22.34 -2.65 -17.00
N THR A 188 -23.63 -2.60 -16.68
CA THR A 188 -24.08 -2.30 -15.33
C THR A 188 -23.56 -3.38 -14.39
N LEU A 189 -22.51 -3.08 -13.62
CA LEU A 189 -21.99 -3.99 -12.61
C LEU A 189 -22.89 -3.96 -11.37
N SER A 190 -23.36 -5.17 -11.03
CA SER A 190 -24.36 -5.45 -10.01
C SER A 190 -23.85 -5.08 -8.61
N ALA A 191 -24.60 -4.20 -7.94
CA ALA A 191 -24.51 -3.92 -6.52
C ALA A 191 -24.60 -5.20 -5.66
N SER A 192 -23.63 -5.45 -4.79
CA SER A 192 -23.81 -6.25 -3.58
C SER A 192 -22.65 -6.12 -2.58
N LEU A 193 -22.95 -5.55 -1.39
CA LEU A 193 -22.25 -5.57 -0.08
C LEU A 193 -21.09 -4.56 0.22
N THR A 194 -21.46 -3.39 0.76
CA THR A 194 -20.93 -2.62 1.95
C THR A 194 -19.54 -2.89 2.56
N PRO A 195 -18.88 -1.91 3.24
CA PRO A 195 -18.78 -0.44 3.06
C PRO A 195 -17.34 -0.01 2.64
N LEU A 196 -17.21 1.19 2.07
CA LEU A 196 -15.93 1.87 1.71
C LEU A 196 -15.20 1.41 0.43
N THR A 197 -15.84 0.69 -0.48
CA THR A 197 -15.27 0.45 -1.83
C THR A 197 -15.56 1.65 -2.74
N LEU A 198 -14.51 2.17 -3.38
CA LEU A 198 -14.57 3.32 -4.29
C LEU A 198 -15.21 2.85 -5.62
N HIS A 199 -16.31 3.48 -6.03
CA HIS A 199 -16.79 3.41 -7.41
C HIS A 199 -16.82 4.84 -7.94
N PHE A 200 -15.94 5.12 -8.90
CA PHE A 200 -15.89 6.38 -9.64
C PHE A 200 -16.46 6.13 -11.03
N ASP A 201 -17.76 5.96 -11.12
CA ASP A 201 -18.41 5.86 -12.43
C ASP A 201 -18.62 7.28 -12.98
N GLY A 202 -18.17 7.47 -14.22
CA GLY A 202 -18.10 8.76 -14.89
C GLY A 202 -19.47 9.37 -15.18
N GLU A 203 -19.69 10.54 -14.60
CA GLU A 203 -20.15 11.80 -15.21
C GLU A 203 -19.63 12.90 -14.24
N GLU A 204 -19.49 14.15 -14.66
CA GLU A 204 -18.82 15.24 -13.91
C GLU A 204 -19.36 15.48 -12.46
N GLY A 205 -20.45 14.83 -12.05
CA GLY A 205 -20.97 14.79 -10.67
C GLY A 205 -20.55 13.58 -9.80
N GLY A 206 -19.88 12.55 -10.34
CA GLY A 206 -19.62 11.28 -9.66
C GLY A 206 -18.51 11.32 -8.60
N VAL A 207 -17.40 12.00 -8.88
CA VAL A 207 -16.25 12.09 -7.94
C VAL A 207 -16.60 12.92 -6.70
N LEU A 208 -17.33 14.02 -6.90
CA LEU A 208 -17.76 14.95 -5.85
C LEU A 208 -18.85 14.34 -4.95
N ALA A 209 -19.89 13.74 -5.55
CA ALA A 209 -20.94 13.04 -4.80
C ALA A 209 -20.38 11.82 -4.05
N GLY A 210 -19.44 11.10 -4.66
CA GLY A 210 -18.68 10.02 -4.01
C GLY A 210 -17.87 10.51 -2.81
N HIS A 211 -17.24 11.69 -2.90
CA HIS A 211 -16.51 12.31 -1.78
C HIS A 211 -17.41 12.63 -0.59
N VAL A 212 -18.57 13.25 -0.83
CA VAL A 212 -19.50 13.65 0.25
C VAL A 212 -20.08 12.41 0.95
N ALA A 213 -20.59 11.44 0.18
CA ALA A 213 -21.13 10.20 0.75
C ALA A 213 -20.08 9.41 1.56
N ARG A 214 -18.81 9.47 1.13
CA ARG A 214 -17.69 8.86 1.83
C ARG A 214 -17.37 9.59 3.13
N ALA A 215 -17.31 10.92 3.10
CA ALA A 215 -17.10 11.74 4.29
C ALA A 215 -18.17 11.46 5.36
N GLU A 216 -19.42 11.30 4.95
CA GLU A 216 -20.54 10.91 5.82
C GLU A 216 -20.36 9.49 6.40
N ALA A 217 -20.05 8.50 5.58
CA ALA A 217 -19.85 7.12 6.03
C ALA A 217 -18.66 6.99 6.99
N GLU A 218 -17.55 7.67 6.70
CA GLU A 218 -16.38 7.77 7.55
C GLU A 218 -16.70 8.42 8.91
N THR A 219 -17.51 9.48 8.89
CA THR A 219 -17.97 10.18 10.09
C THR A 219 -18.81 9.26 10.97
N ALA A 220 -19.81 8.59 10.39
CA ALA A 220 -20.70 7.68 11.10
C ALA A 220 -19.93 6.49 11.72
N HIS A 221 -19.02 5.89 10.95
CA HIS A 221 -18.16 4.79 11.41
C HIS A 221 -17.32 5.20 12.63
N ARG A 222 -16.66 6.36 12.59
CA ARG A 222 -15.78 6.81 13.68
C ARG A 222 -16.54 7.27 14.91
N TYR A 223 -17.74 7.84 14.78
CA TYR A 223 -18.60 8.08 15.93
C TYR A 223 -19.01 6.78 16.62
N ALA A 224 -19.32 5.72 15.85
CA ALA A 224 -19.62 4.40 16.41
C ALA A 224 -18.40 3.81 17.16
N LEU A 225 -17.19 3.97 16.62
CA LEU A 225 -15.95 3.57 17.30
C LEU A 225 -15.72 4.37 18.59
N ALA A 226 -15.89 5.70 18.53
CA ALA A 226 -15.73 6.57 19.69
C ALA A 226 -16.74 6.27 20.80
N ALA A 227 -17.98 5.90 20.47
CA ALA A 227 -19.01 5.54 21.44
C ALA A 227 -18.75 4.18 22.13
N ARG A 228 -18.05 3.27 21.45
CA ARG A 228 -17.67 1.94 21.99
C ARG A 228 -16.57 2.03 23.04
N PHE A 229 -15.74 3.07 22.99
CA PHE A 229 -14.72 3.36 24.00
C PHE A 229 -15.17 4.52 24.88
N ALA A 230 -14.75 4.57 26.15
CA ALA A 230 -15.21 5.63 27.04
C ALA A 230 -14.82 7.01 26.48
N LEU A 231 -15.83 7.88 26.32
CA LEU A 231 -15.63 9.32 26.14
C LEU A 231 -14.66 9.80 27.24
N GLY A 232 -13.48 10.30 26.84
CA GLY A 232 -12.42 10.71 27.77
C GLY A 232 -11.11 9.91 27.70
N THR A 233 -11.04 8.84 26.90
CA THR A 233 -9.76 8.18 26.58
C THR A 233 -9.05 8.85 25.40
N VAL A 234 -7.71 8.77 25.32
CA VAL A 234 -6.94 9.33 24.19
C VAL A 234 -7.37 8.71 22.86
N THR A 235 -7.69 7.42 22.83
CA THR A 235 -8.16 6.75 21.60
C THR A 235 -9.58 7.19 21.21
N GLY A 236 -10.49 7.34 22.16
CA GLY A 236 -11.84 7.86 21.90
C GLY A 236 -11.80 9.30 21.39
N ALA A 237 -10.96 10.14 21.98
CA ALA A 237 -10.74 11.52 21.53
C ALA A 237 -10.19 11.58 20.09
N LEU A 238 -9.21 10.72 19.75
CA LEU A 238 -8.69 10.62 18.38
C LEU A 238 -9.80 10.25 17.39
N PHE A 239 -10.66 9.27 17.70
CA PHE A 239 -11.77 8.92 16.80
C PHE A 239 -12.79 10.04 16.64
N LEU A 240 -13.12 10.78 17.71
CA LEU A 240 -13.99 11.95 17.61
C LEU A 240 -13.38 13.07 16.76
N GLN A 241 -12.08 13.33 16.90
CA GLN A 241 -11.37 14.30 16.08
C GLN A 241 -11.41 13.90 14.60
N LEU A 242 -11.08 12.65 14.29
CA LEU A 242 -11.12 12.13 12.91
C LEU A 242 -12.54 12.08 12.33
N ALA A 243 -13.58 12.00 13.16
CA ALA A 243 -14.98 12.10 12.74
C ALA A 243 -15.35 13.55 12.41
N ALA A 244 -14.96 14.51 13.26
CA ALA A 244 -15.18 15.94 13.03
C ALA A 244 -14.49 16.42 11.73
N GLU A 245 -13.23 16.04 11.52
CA GLU A 245 -12.47 16.36 10.30
C GLU A 245 -13.09 15.73 9.03
N ALA A 246 -13.69 14.55 9.13
CA ALA A 246 -14.39 13.96 7.98
C ALA A 246 -15.69 14.72 7.68
N ARG A 247 -16.45 15.11 8.70
CA ARG A 247 -17.68 15.89 8.56
C ARG A 247 -17.42 17.24 7.93
N GLU A 248 -16.46 18.00 8.45
CA GLU A 248 -16.09 19.33 7.93
C GLU A 248 -15.68 19.26 6.46
N ARG A 249 -14.97 18.20 6.06
CA ARG A 249 -14.61 17.98 4.64
C ARG A 249 -15.82 17.70 3.76
N GLY A 250 -16.74 16.83 4.20
CA GLY A 250 -18.00 16.60 3.48
C GLY A 250 -18.81 17.89 3.31
N GLU A 251 -18.86 18.72 4.35
CA GLU A 251 -19.55 20.03 4.35
C GLU A 251 -18.84 21.07 3.45
N SER A 252 -17.51 21.04 3.35
CA SER A 252 -16.73 21.97 2.52
C SER A 252 -16.83 21.68 1.02
N VAL A 253 -17.14 20.43 0.66
CA VAL A 253 -17.20 19.93 -0.71
C VAL A 253 -18.66 19.87 -1.22
N GLY A 254 -19.63 19.70 -0.33
CA GLY A 254 -21.07 19.75 -0.63
C GLY A 254 -21.60 21.18 -0.71
N ALA A 255 -22.49 21.47 -1.68
CA ALA A 255 -23.21 22.74 -1.69
C ALA A 255 -24.02 22.93 -0.39
N PRO A 256 -24.11 24.16 0.16
CA PRO A 256 -24.82 24.41 1.41
C PRO A 256 -26.30 24.06 1.27
N GLY A 257 -26.76 23.00 1.95
CA GLY A 257 -28.18 22.63 2.01
C GLY A 257 -28.52 21.14 1.88
N MET A 258 -27.59 20.27 1.46
CA MET A 258 -27.80 18.81 1.53
C MET A 258 -27.44 18.27 2.91
N SER A 259 -28.26 18.58 3.91
CA SER A 259 -28.25 17.85 5.18
C SER A 259 -28.99 16.54 5.00
N VAL A 260 -28.27 15.46 4.71
CA VAL A 260 -28.82 14.10 4.83
C VAL A 260 -28.49 13.64 6.24
N ALA A 261 -29.50 13.56 7.10
CA ALA A 261 -29.34 13.03 8.44
C ALA A 261 -28.62 11.66 8.38
N PRO A 262 -27.63 11.39 9.26
CA PRO A 262 -26.88 10.15 9.22
C PRO A 262 -27.87 8.98 9.30
N ARG A 263 -27.97 8.18 8.23
CA ARG A 263 -28.71 6.92 8.32
C ARG A 263 -27.91 6.02 9.25
N PRO A 264 -28.50 5.56 10.37
CA PRO A 264 -27.83 4.58 11.21
C PRO A 264 -27.55 3.38 10.32
N ALA A 265 -26.26 3.05 10.17
CA ALA A 265 -25.87 1.76 9.62
C ALA A 265 -26.66 0.72 10.41
N LYS A 266 -27.41 -0.17 9.73
CA LYS A 266 -28.09 -1.27 10.40
C LYS A 266 -27.07 -1.91 11.34
N GLU A 267 -27.40 -2.01 12.63
CA GLU A 267 -26.58 -2.53 13.74
C GLU A 267 -25.99 -3.94 13.48
N GLN A 268 -26.26 -4.57 12.33
CA GLN A 268 -25.95 -5.95 12.01
C GLN A 268 -24.64 -6.20 11.25
N ALA A 269 -23.75 -5.21 11.05
CA ALA A 269 -22.51 -5.43 10.29
C ALA A 269 -21.18 -5.12 11.01
N LEU A 270 -21.17 -4.74 12.28
CA LEU A 270 -19.90 -4.46 13.01
C LEU A 270 -19.83 -5.24 14.32
N SER A 271 -19.98 -6.55 14.24
CA SER A 271 -19.54 -7.47 15.29
C SER A 271 -18.00 -7.53 15.32
N PHE A 272 -17.35 -6.50 15.87
CA PHE A 272 -15.91 -6.54 16.12
C PHE A 272 -15.64 -6.99 17.56
N GLY A 273 -15.46 -8.30 17.75
CA GLY A 273 -15.05 -8.91 19.02
C GLY A 273 -13.56 -8.73 19.38
N GLY A 274 -12.89 -7.72 18.83
CA GLY A 274 -11.45 -7.50 18.98
C GLY A 274 -11.07 -6.56 20.12
N SER A 275 -9.80 -6.65 20.55
CA SER A 275 -9.19 -5.72 21.51
C SER A 275 -9.09 -4.30 20.93
N LEU A 276 -8.81 -3.31 21.78
CA LEU A 276 -8.53 -1.93 21.34
C LEU A 276 -7.38 -1.88 20.31
N ILE A 277 -6.37 -2.73 20.48
CA ILE A 277 -5.26 -2.88 19.54
C ILE A 277 -5.76 -3.39 18.19
N ASP A 278 -6.59 -4.43 18.17
CA ASP A 278 -7.12 -5.02 16.92
C ASP A 278 -7.96 -4.01 16.13
N LEU A 279 -8.70 -3.18 16.84
CA LEU A 279 -9.56 -2.16 16.26
C LEU A 279 -8.75 -1.00 15.66
N VAL A 280 -7.78 -0.45 16.39
CA VAL A 280 -6.89 0.59 15.84
C VAL A 280 -6.06 0.03 14.68
N GLN A 281 -5.63 -1.23 14.75
CA GLN A 281 -4.99 -1.91 13.61
C GLN A 281 -5.93 -2.02 12.39
N GLY A 282 -7.22 -2.31 12.61
CA GLY A 282 -8.23 -2.30 11.56
C GLY A 282 -8.34 -0.95 10.86
N GLU A 283 -8.33 0.14 11.63
CA GLU A 283 -8.38 1.51 11.11
C GLU A 283 -7.10 1.89 10.36
N VAL A 284 -5.92 1.50 10.84
CA VAL A 284 -4.65 1.67 10.11
C VAL A 284 -4.70 0.94 8.76
N ARG A 285 -5.18 -0.31 8.73
CA ARG A 285 -5.32 -1.07 7.48
C ARG A 285 -6.31 -0.40 6.52
N LEU A 286 -7.45 0.08 7.04
CA LEU A 286 -8.43 0.79 6.23
C LEU A 286 -7.82 2.08 5.65
N ALA A 287 -7.21 2.93 6.47
CA ALA A 287 -6.55 4.16 6.02
C ALA A 287 -5.44 3.88 4.98
N GLY A 288 -4.68 2.81 5.13
CA GLY A 288 -3.68 2.37 4.15
C GLY A 288 -4.28 1.99 2.80
N ARG A 289 -5.35 1.18 2.78
CA ARG A 289 -6.06 0.84 1.52
C ARG A 289 -6.60 2.08 0.82
N LEU A 290 -7.14 3.01 1.59
CA LEU A 290 -7.70 4.26 1.05
C LEU A 290 -6.63 5.16 0.45
N LEU A 291 -5.47 5.25 1.11
CA LEU A 291 -4.33 5.98 0.57
C LEU A 291 -3.89 5.38 -0.77
N GLY A 292 -3.76 4.05 -0.85
CA GLY A 292 -3.42 3.37 -2.10
C GLY A 292 -4.42 3.71 -3.21
N ALA A 293 -5.71 3.60 -2.92
CA ALA A 293 -6.73 3.87 -3.93
C ALA A 293 -6.81 5.36 -4.36
N TRP A 294 -6.51 6.31 -3.47
CA TRP A 294 -6.36 7.72 -3.85
C TRP A 294 -5.15 7.93 -4.75
N GLN A 295 -4.03 7.27 -4.46
CA GLN A 295 -2.83 7.35 -5.28
C GLN A 295 -3.06 6.68 -6.64
N ASP A 296 -3.82 5.59 -6.69
CA ASP A 296 -4.27 4.96 -7.94
C ASP A 296 -5.18 5.89 -8.74
N LEU A 297 -6.10 6.60 -8.10
CA LEU A 297 -6.93 7.59 -8.78
C LEU A 297 -6.09 8.78 -9.29
N MET A 298 -5.17 9.29 -8.46
CA MET A 298 -4.24 10.35 -8.85
C MET A 298 -3.39 9.96 -10.05
N ASP A 299 -3.09 8.66 -10.19
CA ASP A 299 -2.35 8.16 -11.33
C ASP A 299 -3.19 8.05 -12.62
N ARG A 300 -4.51 8.15 -12.53
CA ARG A 300 -5.45 8.02 -13.65
C ARG A 300 -6.09 9.34 -14.04
N GLU A 301 -6.17 10.27 -13.11
CA GLU A 301 -6.79 11.57 -13.31
C GLU A 301 -5.89 12.48 -14.16
N SER A 302 -6.52 13.20 -15.08
CA SER A 302 -5.87 14.15 -15.99
C SER A 302 -6.41 15.58 -15.84
N ASP A 303 -7.59 15.74 -15.24
CA ASP A 303 -8.13 17.05 -14.91
C ASP A 303 -7.38 17.69 -13.73
N SER A 304 -6.91 18.93 -13.91
CA SER A 304 -6.10 19.63 -12.91
C SER A 304 -6.86 19.97 -11.62
N ALA A 305 -8.16 20.26 -11.71
CA ALA A 305 -8.98 20.57 -10.54
C ALA A 305 -9.29 19.30 -9.74
N ALA A 306 -9.61 18.19 -10.43
CA ALA A 306 -9.77 16.89 -9.80
C ALA A 306 -8.46 16.40 -9.16
N THR A 307 -7.32 16.60 -9.83
CA THR A 307 -5.99 16.25 -9.28
C THR A 307 -5.68 17.01 -7.99
N GLY A 308 -5.98 18.31 -7.91
CA GLY A 308 -5.79 19.10 -6.69
C GLY A 308 -6.64 18.61 -5.51
N MET A 309 -7.88 18.19 -5.79
CA MET A 309 -8.76 17.59 -4.77
C MET A 309 -8.26 16.21 -4.31
N ILE A 310 -7.84 15.36 -5.24
CA ILE A 310 -7.28 14.04 -4.92
C ILE A 310 -6.00 14.20 -4.09
N ASP A 311 -5.12 15.13 -4.45
CA ASP A 311 -3.90 15.42 -3.69
C ASP A 311 -4.20 15.87 -2.26
N ALA A 312 -5.24 16.71 -2.07
CA ALA A 312 -5.71 17.07 -0.73
C ALA A 312 -6.19 15.84 0.07
N GLU A 313 -6.94 14.93 -0.55
CA GLU A 313 -7.38 13.69 0.11
C GLU A 313 -6.24 12.72 0.42
N VAL A 314 -5.22 12.65 -0.44
CA VAL A 314 -3.97 11.91 -0.17
C VAL A 314 -3.30 12.48 1.08
N HIS A 315 -3.12 13.80 1.17
CA HIS A 315 -2.49 14.45 2.32
C HIS A 315 -3.27 14.22 3.62
N VAL A 316 -4.59 14.31 3.59
CA VAL A 316 -5.41 14.06 4.78
C VAL A 316 -5.35 12.59 5.20
N THR A 317 -5.43 11.66 4.24
CA THR A 317 -5.36 10.23 4.52
C THR A 317 -4.00 9.84 5.10
N LEU A 318 -2.90 10.40 4.58
CA LEU A 318 -1.56 10.26 5.15
C LEU A 318 -1.49 10.77 6.59
N SER A 319 -2.00 11.98 6.83
CA SER A 319 -2.02 12.58 8.18
C SER A 319 -2.84 11.77 9.18
N ARG A 320 -3.93 11.15 8.72
CA ARG A 320 -4.72 10.20 9.52
C ARG A 320 -3.94 8.93 9.81
N LEU A 321 -3.33 8.33 8.79
CA LEU A 321 -2.57 7.10 8.91
C LEU A 321 -1.43 7.24 9.93
N ALA A 322 -0.72 8.38 9.90
CA ALA A 322 0.33 8.69 10.87
C ALA A 322 -0.21 8.69 12.32
N ARG A 323 -1.26 9.47 12.61
CA ARG A 323 -1.86 9.56 13.95
C ARG A 323 -2.39 8.21 14.46
N LEU A 324 -3.02 7.41 13.61
CA LEU A 324 -3.49 6.07 13.96
C LEU A 324 -2.33 5.12 14.24
N SER A 325 -1.25 5.21 13.45
CA SER A 325 -0.05 4.39 13.63
C SER A 325 0.70 4.73 14.92
N ASP A 326 0.84 6.02 15.25
CA ASP A 326 1.41 6.48 16.51
C ASP A 326 0.60 5.98 17.71
N ARG A 327 -0.74 6.07 17.63
CA ARG A 327 -1.59 5.55 18.69
C ARG A 327 -1.47 4.04 18.84
N LEU A 328 -1.38 3.30 17.72
CA LEU A 328 -1.16 1.87 17.74
C LEU A 328 0.17 1.50 18.42
N ALA A 329 1.24 2.23 18.13
CA ALA A 329 2.54 2.04 18.75
C ALA A 329 2.48 2.28 20.27
N ALA A 330 1.83 3.36 20.71
CA ALA A 330 1.65 3.67 22.13
C ALA A 330 0.86 2.57 22.88
N LEU A 331 -0.21 2.05 22.27
CA LEU A 331 -1.00 0.96 22.84
C LEU A 331 -0.20 -0.34 22.97
N LYS A 332 0.62 -0.68 21.96
CA LYS A 332 1.53 -1.85 22.02
C LYS A 332 2.61 -1.69 23.09
N ALA A 333 3.02 -0.46 23.40
CA ALA A 333 3.97 -0.16 24.47
C ALA A 333 3.36 -0.15 25.88
N GLY A 334 2.06 -0.46 26.02
CA GLY A 334 1.37 -0.50 27.32
C GLY A 334 1.06 0.89 27.91
N GLN A 335 1.18 1.96 27.12
CA GLN A 335 0.81 3.30 27.57
C GLN A 335 -0.72 3.43 27.57
N THR A 336 -1.33 3.53 28.76
CA THR A 336 -2.76 3.90 28.96
C THR A 336 -2.88 4.92 30.10
N PRO A 337 -3.84 5.88 30.03
CA PRO A 337 -5.21 5.75 29.49
C PRO A 337 -5.43 6.23 28.05
#